data_AF-A0AAV1ZGK6-F1
#
_entry.id   AF-A0AAV1ZGK6-F1
#
_cell.length_a   1.000
_cell.length_b   1.000
_cell.length_c   1.000
_cell.angle_alpha   90.00
_cell.angle_beta   90.00
_cell.angle_gamma   90.00
#
_symmetry.space_group_name_H-M   'P 1'
#
loop_
_entity.id
_entity.type
_entity.pdbx_description
1 polymer ?
#
loop_
_entity_poly.entity_id
_entity_poly.type
_entity_poly.pdbx_seq_one_letter_code
_entity_poly.pdbx_strand_id
1 'polypeptide(L)'
;MVEGSLDDGNFLVRVRAQVMTRDDSTGGWVPMGGGGLSNVSVRKRIISEDEKKPEYIICGKRISDQTVVLSCTIKRDFQYNKVMPTFHHWRTGDKKFGLTFQTAADARAFDKGVRSAVEDLLEVFSGVGCGQRTRGGDDAGDDDVFMMLMMATEEKCAIKIVNEENQ
;
A
#
# COMPACT_ATOMS: atom_id res chain seq x y z
N MET A 1 28.16 3.72 17.06
CA MET A 1 27.30 3.61 15.86
C MET A 1 26.39 2.43 16.11
N VAL A 2 25.12 2.68 16.44
CA VAL A 2 24.15 1.60 16.62
C VAL A 2 23.67 1.23 15.22
N GLU A 3 24.21 0.13 14.67
CA GLU A 3 23.57 -0.56 13.55
C GLU A 3 22.26 -1.15 14.09
N GLY A 4 21.22 -0.32 14.08
CA GLY A 4 19.87 -0.75 14.40
C GLY A 4 19.49 -1.84 13.40
N SER A 5 19.16 -3.02 13.93
CA SER A 5 18.58 -4.15 13.21
C SER A 5 17.25 -3.73 12.56
N LEU A 6 17.34 -3.08 11.41
CA LEU A 6 16.22 -2.85 10.52
C LEU A 6 15.87 -4.19 9.88
N ASP A 7 14.57 -4.48 9.82
CA ASP A 7 13.97 -5.35 8.79
C ASP A 7 13.64 -6.82 9.15
N ASP A 8 13.12 -7.11 10.36
CA ASP A 8 12.39 -8.38 10.57
C ASP A 8 10.97 -8.26 11.18
N GLY A 9 10.59 -7.11 11.75
CA GLY A 9 9.36 -6.99 12.55
C GLY A 9 8.22 -6.14 12.00
N ASN A 10 8.41 -5.38 10.92
CA ASN A 10 7.44 -4.34 10.52
C ASN A 10 6.79 -4.55 9.14
N PHE A 11 6.76 -5.80 8.67
CA PHE A 11 6.07 -6.16 7.43
C PHE A 11 4.61 -6.45 7.72
N LEU A 12 3.70 -5.77 7.01
CA LEU A 12 2.28 -6.12 7.01
C LEU A 12 2.01 -7.39 6.22
N VAL A 13 2.79 -7.62 5.16
CA VAL A 13 2.68 -8.79 4.30
C VAL A 13 4.00 -9.03 3.57
N ARG A 14 4.27 -10.30 3.27
CA ARG A 14 5.35 -10.72 2.37
C ARG A 14 4.87 -11.84 1.46
N VAL A 15 5.10 -11.70 0.17
CA VAL A 15 4.72 -12.65 -0.89
C VAL A 15 5.85 -12.82 -1.90
N ARG A 16 5.68 -13.76 -2.83
CA ARG A 16 6.56 -13.92 -3.98
C ARG A 16 5.82 -13.58 -5.26
N ALA A 17 6.37 -12.67 -6.06
CA ALA A 17 5.76 -12.20 -7.30
C ALA A 17 6.82 -11.73 -8.30
N GLN A 18 6.44 -11.70 -9.58
CA GLN A 18 7.21 -11.00 -10.62
C GLN A 18 6.86 -9.50 -10.56
N VAL A 19 7.88 -8.66 -10.43
CA VAL A 19 7.71 -7.20 -10.52
C VAL A 19 7.59 -6.80 -11.98
N MET A 20 6.57 -6.01 -12.28
CA MET A 20 6.24 -5.50 -13.61
C MET A 20 6.30 -3.96 -13.61
N THR A 21 6.56 -3.40 -14.77
CA THR A 21 6.44 -1.95 -15.05
C THR A 21 5.66 -1.74 -16.33
N ARG A 22 5.09 -0.56 -16.49
CA ARG A 22 4.41 -0.19 -17.73
C ARG A 22 5.46 0.38 -18.68
N ASP A 23 5.57 -0.20 -19.87
CA ASP A 23 6.30 0.44 -20.97
C ASP A 23 5.36 1.42 -21.67
N ASP A 24 5.72 2.71 -21.66
CA ASP A 24 4.90 3.75 -22.29
C ASP A 24 4.98 3.73 -23.82
N SER A 25 5.98 3.05 -24.41
CA SER A 25 6.13 2.92 -25.87
C SER A 25 5.10 1.95 -26.46
N THR A 26 4.94 0.79 -25.83
CA THR A 26 3.98 -0.24 -26.26
C THR A 26 2.64 -0.16 -25.54
N GLY A 27 2.58 0.57 -24.42
CA GLY A 27 1.46 0.50 -23.50
C GLY A 27 1.31 -0.88 -22.84
N GLY A 28 2.34 -1.73 -22.86
CA GLY A 28 2.32 -3.08 -22.27
C GLY A 28 2.88 -3.14 -20.84
N TRP A 29 2.58 -4.23 -20.13
CA TRP A 29 3.29 -4.56 -18.88
C TRP A 29 4.50 -5.43 -19.19
N VAL A 30 5.68 -5.01 -18.75
CA VAL A 30 6.94 -5.73 -18.97
C VAL A 30 7.64 -6.05 -17.65
N PRO A 31 8.42 -7.15 -17.55
CA PRO A 31 9.13 -7.50 -16.33
C PRO A 31 10.19 -6.44 -15.98
N MET A 32 10.19 -5.98 -14.73
CA MET A 32 11.18 -5.03 -14.24
C MET A 32 12.51 -5.73 -13.93
N GLY A 33 13.64 -5.07 -14.20
CA GLY A 33 14.96 -5.55 -13.80
C GLY A 33 15.40 -6.87 -14.48
N GLY A 34 14.90 -7.16 -15.67
CA GLY A 34 15.19 -8.42 -16.37
C GLY A 34 14.38 -9.63 -15.85
N GLY A 35 13.28 -9.39 -15.13
CA GLY A 35 12.37 -10.44 -14.70
C GLY A 35 12.81 -11.18 -13.43
N GLY A 36 12.26 -12.38 -13.23
CA GLY A 36 12.49 -13.22 -12.07
C GLY A 36 11.57 -12.92 -10.88
N LEU A 37 11.34 -13.96 -10.07
CA LEU A 37 10.58 -13.84 -8.83
C LEU A 37 11.33 -12.99 -7.81
N SER A 38 10.57 -12.15 -7.13
CA SER A 38 11.03 -11.28 -6.04
C SER A 38 10.27 -11.58 -4.76
N ASN A 39 10.95 -11.47 -3.63
CA ASN A 39 10.31 -11.34 -2.32
C ASN A 39 9.76 -9.92 -2.21
N VAL A 40 8.45 -9.78 -2.29
CA VAL A 40 7.76 -8.50 -2.26
C VAL A 40 7.07 -8.33 -0.91
N SER A 41 7.24 -7.19 -0.26
CA SER A 41 6.65 -6.89 1.04
C SER A 41 6.07 -5.48 1.09
N VAL A 42 5.05 -5.32 1.92
CA VAL A 42 4.59 -4.00 2.38
C VAL A 42 5.10 -3.83 3.80
N ARG A 43 5.86 -2.77 4.06
CA ARG A 43 6.42 -2.48 5.39
C ARG A 43 6.07 -1.09 5.87
N LYS A 44 5.86 -0.95 7.17
CA LYS A 44 5.75 0.34 7.85
C LYS A 44 7.17 0.82 8.19
N ARG A 45 7.44 2.11 8.05
CA ARG A 45 8.68 2.80 8.39
C ARG A 45 8.33 4.02 9.23
N ILE A 46 8.94 4.15 10.39
CA ILE A 46 8.81 5.34 11.24
C ILE A 46 10.06 6.17 10.97
N ILE A 47 9.90 7.39 10.42
CA ILE A 47 11.05 8.20 9.98
C ILE A 47 11.67 8.98 11.14
N SER A 48 10.89 9.44 12.12
CA SER A 48 11.37 10.22 13.26
C SER A 48 10.38 10.18 14.43
N GLU A 49 10.86 10.20 15.68
CA GLU A 49 9.99 10.22 16.88
C GLU A 49 9.20 11.54 17.02
N ASP A 50 9.73 12.65 16.48
CA ASP A 50 9.08 13.97 16.46
C ASP A 50 7.91 14.06 15.46
N GLU A 51 8.00 13.36 14.33
CA GLU A 51 6.91 13.27 13.34
C GLU A 51 6.30 11.86 13.40
N LYS A 52 5.26 11.71 14.24
CA LYS A 52 4.46 10.48 14.41
C LYS A 52 3.70 10.01 13.14
N LYS A 53 4.18 10.34 11.94
CA LYS A 53 3.57 9.94 10.67
C LYS A 53 4.29 8.70 10.16
N PRO A 54 3.62 7.53 10.16
CA PRO A 54 4.18 6.35 9.56
C PRO A 54 4.24 6.48 8.04
N GLU A 55 5.32 6.00 7.45
CA GLU A 55 5.43 5.77 6.01
C GLU A 55 5.24 4.30 5.71
N TYR A 56 4.59 4.02 4.58
CA TYR A 56 4.46 2.66 4.08
C TYR A 56 5.21 2.51 2.77
N ILE A 57 5.95 1.42 2.63
CA ILE A 57 6.79 1.16 1.47
C ILE A 57 6.52 -0.25 0.96
N ILE A 58 6.30 -0.34 -0.34
CA ILE A 58 6.30 -1.59 -1.09
C ILE A 58 7.72 -1.82 -1.60
N CYS A 59 8.34 -2.90 -1.15
CA CYS A 59 9.69 -3.31 -1.53
C CYS A 59 9.65 -4.64 -2.26
N GLY A 60 10.48 -4.81 -3.29
CA GLY A 60 10.69 -6.07 -3.98
C GLY A 60 12.16 -6.35 -4.15
N LYS A 61 12.64 -7.43 -3.51
CA LYS A 61 14.02 -7.92 -3.62
C LYS A 61 14.03 -9.19 -4.45
N ARG A 62 14.70 -9.16 -5.60
CA ARG A 62 14.80 -10.30 -6.51
C ARG A 62 15.49 -11.47 -5.82
N ILE A 63 14.92 -12.67 -5.96
CA ILE A 63 15.37 -13.84 -5.22
C ILE A 63 16.74 -14.32 -5.71
N SER A 64 16.98 -14.27 -7.03
CA SER A 64 18.17 -14.84 -7.67
C SER A 64 19.48 -14.13 -7.32
N ASP A 65 19.46 -12.81 -7.23
CA ASP A 65 20.66 -11.98 -7.08
C ASP A 65 20.57 -11.01 -5.90
N GLN A 66 19.48 -11.05 -5.13
CA GLN A 66 19.24 -10.18 -3.97
C GLN A 66 19.15 -8.68 -4.33
N THR A 67 18.95 -8.32 -5.60
CA THR A 67 18.82 -6.93 -6.04
C THR A 67 17.47 -6.35 -5.67
N VAL A 68 17.43 -5.12 -5.15
CA VAL A 68 16.18 -4.39 -4.95
C VAL A 68 15.69 -3.86 -6.29
N VAL A 69 14.64 -4.50 -6.83
CA VAL A 69 14.03 -4.13 -8.11
C VAL A 69 12.84 -3.21 -7.93
N LEU A 70 12.19 -3.22 -6.78
CA LEU A 70 11.05 -2.35 -6.46
C LEU A 70 11.28 -1.65 -5.12
N SER A 71 11.11 -0.34 -5.11
CA SER A 71 11.01 0.47 -3.90
C SER A 71 10.03 1.62 -4.16
N CYS A 72 8.85 1.53 -3.56
CA CYS A 72 7.75 2.45 -3.81
C CYS A 72 7.07 2.84 -2.50
N THR A 73 7.12 4.12 -2.13
CA THR A 73 6.36 4.65 -1.00
C THR A 73 4.88 4.77 -1.36
N ILE A 74 3.99 4.33 -0.48
CA ILE A 74 2.55 4.55 -0.58
C ILE A 74 2.29 6.00 -0.16
N LYS A 75 1.82 6.81 -1.11
CA LYS A 75 1.57 8.25 -0.96
C LYS A 75 0.08 8.55 -1.15
N ARG A 76 -0.32 9.81 -0.93
CA ARG A 76 -1.71 10.29 -1.10
C ARG A 76 -2.27 10.14 -2.51
N ASP A 77 -1.43 9.97 -3.52
CA ASP A 77 -1.81 9.79 -4.92
C ASP A 77 -1.77 8.32 -5.37
N PHE A 78 -1.62 7.40 -4.42
CA PHE A 78 -1.52 5.96 -4.69
C PHE A 78 -2.83 5.39 -5.20
N GLN A 79 -2.81 4.83 -6.41
CA GLN A 79 -3.99 4.24 -7.05
C GLN A 79 -3.71 2.78 -7.36
N TYR A 80 -4.33 1.87 -6.61
CA TYR A 80 -4.18 0.43 -6.74
C TYR A 80 -5.37 -0.17 -7.49
N ASN A 81 -5.10 -1.08 -8.42
CA ASN A 81 -6.08 -1.69 -9.29
C ASN A 81 -5.87 -3.21 -9.31
N LYS A 82 -6.96 -3.94 -9.11
CA LYS A 82 -6.99 -5.40 -9.23
C LYS A 82 -7.59 -5.75 -10.59
N VAL A 83 -6.74 -6.05 -11.57
CA VAL A 83 -7.17 -6.30 -12.96
C VAL A 83 -7.37 -7.79 -13.23
N MET A 84 -6.57 -8.65 -12.61
CA MET A 84 -6.74 -10.10 -12.67
C MET A 84 -6.51 -10.71 -11.29
N PRO A 85 -7.01 -11.93 -11.03
CA PRO A 85 -6.80 -12.62 -9.75
C PRO A 85 -5.33 -12.77 -9.32
N THR A 86 -4.40 -12.74 -10.28
CA THR A 86 -2.96 -12.82 -10.06
C THR A 86 -2.20 -11.63 -10.62
N PHE A 87 -2.89 -10.58 -11.07
CA PHE A 87 -2.23 -9.38 -11.57
C PHE A 87 -2.87 -8.13 -11.00
N HIS A 88 -2.13 -7.47 -10.10
CA HIS A 88 -2.51 -6.18 -9.54
C HIS A 88 -1.47 -5.14 -9.94
N HIS A 89 -1.89 -3.89 -10.07
CA HIS A 89 -0.99 -2.80 -10.41
C HIS A 89 -1.36 -1.51 -9.72
N TRP A 90 -0.40 -0.60 -9.62
CA TRP A 90 -0.65 0.71 -9.06
C TRP A 90 0.13 1.81 -9.76
N ARG A 91 -0.33 3.03 -9.52
CA ARG A 91 0.32 4.26 -9.96
C ARG A 91 0.57 5.18 -8.75
N THR A 92 1.72 5.84 -8.76
CA THR A 92 2.02 7.00 -7.90
C THR A 92 2.93 7.94 -8.69
N GLY A 93 2.56 9.22 -8.73
CA GLY A 93 3.09 10.20 -9.66
C GLY A 93 3.00 9.70 -11.09
N ASP A 94 4.14 9.68 -11.78
CA ASP A 94 4.25 9.21 -13.16
C ASP A 94 4.68 7.73 -13.25
N LYS A 95 4.96 7.09 -12.11
CA LYS A 95 5.42 5.71 -12.08
C LYS A 95 4.25 4.74 -12.00
N LYS A 96 4.28 3.71 -12.84
CA LYS A 96 3.34 2.60 -12.86
C LYS A 96 4.08 1.31 -12.57
N PHE A 97 3.61 0.57 -11.56
CA PHE A 97 4.19 -0.69 -11.12
C PHE A 97 3.11 -1.76 -11.11
N GLY A 98 3.51 -3.00 -11.34
CA GLY A 98 2.61 -4.15 -11.29
C GLY A 98 3.26 -5.33 -10.61
N LEU A 99 2.44 -6.27 -10.16
CA LEU A 99 2.87 -7.55 -9.62
C LEU A 99 2.07 -8.66 -10.29
N THR A 100 2.78 -9.61 -10.88
CA THR A 100 2.21 -10.90 -11.27
C THR A 100 2.50 -11.91 -10.16
N PHE A 101 1.48 -12.27 -9.40
CA PHE A 101 1.56 -13.20 -8.27
C PHE A 101 1.60 -14.64 -8.77
N GLN A 102 2.26 -15.52 -8.00
CA GLN A 102 2.28 -16.95 -8.31
C GLN A 102 0.91 -17.60 -8.09
N THR A 103 0.14 -17.10 -7.10
CA THR A 103 -1.17 -17.63 -6.77
C THR A 103 -2.15 -16.49 -6.47
N ALA A 104 -3.44 -16.74 -6.68
CA ALA A 104 -4.48 -15.78 -6.28
C ALA A 104 -4.56 -15.60 -4.75
N ALA A 105 -4.11 -16.61 -3.98
CA ALA A 105 -4.01 -16.50 -2.53
C ALA A 105 -2.95 -15.47 -2.11
N ASP A 106 -1.77 -15.49 -2.76
CA ASP A 106 -0.73 -14.48 -2.55
C ASP A 106 -1.23 -13.08 -2.92
N ALA A 107 -1.94 -12.96 -4.05
CA ALA A 107 -2.53 -11.69 -4.50
C ALA A 107 -3.51 -11.11 -3.46
N ARG A 108 -4.39 -11.95 -2.89
CA ARG A 108 -5.32 -11.55 -1.82
C ARG A 108 -4.60 -11.19 -0.52
N ALA A 109 -3.55 -11.92 -0.14
CA ALA A 109 -2.75 -11.59 1.03
C ALA A 109 -2.08 -10.22 0.86
N PHE A 110 -1.49 -9.97 -0.32
CA PHE A 110 -0.86 -8.70 -0.64
C PHE A 110 -1.86 -7.53 -0.62
N ASP A 111 -3.03 -7.74 -1.24
CA ASP A 111 -4.13 -6.77 -1.22
C ASP A 111 -4.56 -6.39 0.20
N LYS A 112 -4.70 -7.37 1.11
CA LYS A 112 -4.99 -7.11 2.52
C LYS A 112 -3.91 -6.22 3.17
N GLY A 113 -2.63 -6.51 2.91
CA GLY A 113 -1.52 -5.72 3.45
C GLY A 113 -1.47 -4.29 2.90
N VAL A 114 -1.79 -4.09 1.62
CA VAL A 114 -1.91 -2.75 1.02
C VAL A 114 -3.09 -1.98 1.62
N ARG A 115 -4.26 -2.62 1.78
CA ARG A 115 -5.43 -1.99 2.40
C ARG A 115 -5.14 -1.53 3.82
N SER A 116 -4.54 -2.38 4.66
CA SER A 116 -4.17 -2.00 6.02
C SER A 116 -3.14 -0.85 6.07
N ALA A 117 -2.21 -0.78 5.11
CA ALA A 117 -1.29 0.35 5.00
C ALA A 117 -2.00 1.66 4.64
N VAL A 118 -2.94 1.58 3.70
CA VAL A 118 -3.72 2.74 3.25
C VAL A 118 -4.67 3.24 4.32
N GLU A 119 -5.37 2.35 5.02
CA GLU A 119 -6.27 2.68 6.13
C GLU A 119 -5.52 3.43 7.26
N ASP A 120 -4.38 2.91 7.71
CA ASP A 120 -3.55 3.58 8.74
C ASP A 120 -3.05 4.96 8.28
N LEU A 121 -2.69 5.10 6.99
CA LEU A 121 -2.33 6.40 6.43
C LEU A 121 -3.50 7.39 6.45
N LEU A 122 -4.70 6.96 6.07
CA LEU A 122 -5.90 7.80 6.02
C LEU A 122 -6.36 8.25 7.41
N GLU A 123 -6.28 7.38 8.43
CA GLU A 123 -6.56 7.75 9.82
C GLU A 123 -5.63 8.87 10.30
N VAL A 124 -4.33 8.76 9.98
CA VAL A 124 -3.33 9.79 10.32
C VAL A 124 -3.60 11.10 9.56
N PHE A 125 -4.04 11.04 8.30
CA PHE A 125 -4.38 12.26 7.53
C PHE A 125 -5.63 12.96 8.04
N SER A 126 -6.59 12.22 8.60
CA SER A 126 -7.88 12.75 9.05
C SER A 126 -7.81 13.41 10.43
N GLY A 127 -6.64 13.37 11.11
CA GLY A 127 -6.46 14.00 12.43
C GLY A 127 -7.26 13.36 13.56
N VAL A 128 -8.04 12.30 13.27
CA VAL A 128 -8.70 11.46 14.27
C VAL A 128 -7.67 10.48 14.81
N GLY A 129 -6.66 11.01 15.51
CA GLY A 129 -5.83 10.20 16.37
C GLY A 129 -6.76 9.49 17.35
N CYS A 130 -6.65 8.16 17.44
CA CYS A 130 -7.31 7.36 18.45
C CYS A 130 -7.00 7.94 19.84
N GLY A 131 -7.88 8.81 20.32
CA GLY A 131 -8.06 9.08 21.74
C GLY A 131 -8.52 7.78 22.36
N GLN A 132 -7.74 7.28 23.31
CA GLN A 132 -8.09 6.10 24.09
C GLN A 132 -9.54 6.21 24.56
N ARG A 133 -10.34 5.18 24.24
CA ARG A 133 -11.67 4.98 24.83
C ARG A 133 -11.50 4.88 26.35
N THR A 134 -11.66 5.99 27.06
CA THR A 134 -11.99 5.96 28.48
C THR A 134 -13.39 5.38 28.60
N ARG A 135 -13.48 4.20 29.22
CA ARG A 135 -14.75 3.63 29.69
C ARG A 135 -15.46 4.65 30.57
N GLY A 136 -16.70 4.98 30.24
CA GLY A 136 -17.59 5.70 31.15
C GLY A 136 -18.87 6.16 30.49
N GLY A 137 -19.97 5.47 30.84
CA GLY A 137 -21.29 6.08 31.07
C GLY A 137 -22.09 6.60 29.88
N ASP A 138 -23.17 5.86 29.58
CA ASP A 138 -24.56 6.31 29.36
C ASP A 138 -24.85 7.60 28.55
N ASP A 139 -25.77 7.41 27.58
CA ASP A 139 -26.88 8.30 27.19
C ASP A 139 -26.96 8.75 25.72
N ALA A 140 -28.14 8.48 25.18
CA ALA A 140 -28.90 9.07 24.08
C ALA A 140 -28.20 9.78 22.90
N GLY A 141 -28.39 9.17 21.72
CA GLY A 141 -29.01 9.83 20.57
C GLY A 141 -28.29 11.00 19.92
N ASP A 142 -27.53 10.72 18.86
CA ASP A 142 -27.48 11.58 17.67
C ASP A 142 -27.03 10.76 16.44
N ASP A 143 -28.01 10.22 15.73
CA ASP A 143 -27.85 9.59 14.42
C ASP A 143 -27.62 10.70 13.37
N ASP A 144 -26.43 11.30 13.27
CA ASP A 144 -26.06 12.20 12.15
C ASP A 144 -24.53 12.50 12.04
N VAL A 145 -23.66 11.53 12.35
CA VAL A 145 -22.19 11.65 12.15
C VAL A 145 -21.67 10.59 11.16
N PHE A 146 -22.44 10.30 10.09
CA PHE A 146 -22.05 9.32 9.07
C PHE A 146 -22.02 9.85 7.62
N MET A 147 -22.10 11.17 7.40
CA MET A 147 -22.13 11.75 6.04
C MET A 147 -21.42 13.11 5.94
N MET A 148 -20.19 13.21 6.45
CA MET A 148 -19.36 14.41 6.26
C MET A 148 -17.90 13.98 6.46
N LEU A 149 -17.08 13.74 5.44
CA LEU A 149 -16.62 14.73 4.48
C LEU A 149 -15.77 13.99 3.42
N MET A 150 -16.40 13.52 2.34
CA MET A 150 -15.70 13.09 1.11
C MET A 150 -16.06 14.02 -0.05
N MET A 151 -16.08 15.33 0.22
CA MET A 151 -16.02 16.35 -0.83
C MET A 151 -14.87 17.30 -0.52
N ALA A 152 -13.64 16.79 -0.60
CA ALA A 152 -12.52 17.63 -0.97
C ALA A 152 -12.53 17.72 -2.50
N THR A 153 -13.16 18.76 -3.00
CA THR A 153 -12.90 19.28 -4.34
C THR A 153 -11.40 19.58 -4.43
N GLU A 154 -10.64 18.67 -5.04
CA GLU A 154 -9.52 18.90 -5.96
C GLU A 154 -8.84 17.56 -6.24
N GLU A 155 -8.89 17.14 -7.50
CA GLU A 155 -8.63 15.79 -8.01
C GLU A 155 -7.15 15.31 -7.94
N LYS A 156 -6.37 15.70 -6.92
CA LYS A 156 -4.91 15.45 -6.90
C LYS A 156 -4.35 14.70 -5.68
N CYS A 157 -5.14 14.36 -4.66
CA CYS A 157 -4.63 13.65 -3.46
C CYS A 157 -5.59 12.56 -2.92
N ALA A 158 -6.11 11.69 -3.81
CA ALA A 158 -6.94 10.57 -3.38
C ALA A 158 -6.18 9.24 -3.50
N ILE A 159 -5.95 8.57 -2.36
CA ILE A 159 -5.59 7.16 -2.35
C ILE A 159 -6.82 6.39 -2.81
N LYS A 160 -6.69 5.57 -3.86
CA LYS A 160 -7.81 4.81 -4.42
C LYS A 160 -7.44 3.33 -4.50
N ILE A 161 -8.29 2.48 -3.94
CA ILE A 161 -8.26 1.03 -4.16
C ILE A 161 -9.43 0.70 -5.07
N VAL A 162 -9.14 0.41 -6.34
CA VAL A 162 -10.14 0.07 -7.36
C VAL A 162 -10.28 -1.46 -7.38
N ASN A 163 -11.42 -1.92 -6.87
CA ASN A 163 -11.81 -3.32 -6.92
C ASN A 163 -12.61 -3.56 -8.20
N GLU A 164 -12.07 -4.29 -9.16
CA GLU A 164 -12.85 -4.84 -10.27
C GLU A 164 -13.55 -6.13 -9.80
N GLU A 165 -14.43 -6.01 -8.80
CA GLU A 165 -15.34 -7.09 -8.41
C GLU A 165 -16.65 -6.93 -9.18
N ASN A 166 -16.61 -7.12 -10.50
CA ASN A 166 -17.79 -7.47 -11.29
C ASN A 166 -17.42 -7.98 -12.69
N GLN A 167 -17.11 -9.28 -12.81
CA GLN A 167 -17.51 -10.09 -13.98
C GLN A 167 -17.50 -11.58 -13.68
#